data_AF-A7S301-F1
#
_entry.id   AF-A7S301-F1
#
_cell.length_a   1.000
_cell.length_b   1.000
_cell.length_c   1.000
_cell.angle_alpha   90.00
_cell.angle_beta   90.00
_cell.angle_gamma   90.00
#
_symmetry.space_group_name_H-M   'P 1'
#
loop_
_entity.id
_entity.type
_entity.pdbx_description
1 polymer ?
#
loop_
_entity_poly.entity_id
_entity_poly.type
_entity_poly.pdbx_seq_one_letter_code
_entity_poly.pdbx_strand_id
1 'polypeptide(L)'
;MYENDQQWIQVDFRKKNMIVWKVATQGHGRDNKYVKSYAIEYSLNRATWKMYQITPNSPGLLKVFPGNSDDSSVATNKLNPAIQARYLKIRPKNWTTYISLRLEFYGSTS
;
A
#
# COMPACT_ATOMS: atom_id res chain seq x y z
N MET A 1 -4.32 -18.74 12.55
CA MET A 1 -3.88 -17.36 12.23
C MET A 1 -4.52 -16.97 10.91
N TYR A 2 -5.21 -15.83 10.84
CA TYR A 2 -6.01 -15.44 9.67
C TYR A 2 -5.16 -14.70 8.64
N GLU A 3 -4.31 -15.42 7.93
CA GLU A 3 -3.60 -14.87 6.78
C GLU A 3 -4.44 -15.07 5.52
N ASN A 4 -5.23 -14.06 5.19
CA ASN A 4 -6.02 -14.02 3.97
C ASN A 4 -5.86 -12.66 3.29
N ASP A 5 -6.34 -12.54 2.06
CA ASP A 5 -6.20 -11.32 1.25
C ASP A 5 -7.19 -10.20 1.65
N GLN A 6 -7.87 -10.37 2.79
CA GLN A 6 -8.77 -9.40 3.40
C GLN A 6 -8.06 -8.52 4.44
N GLN A 7 -6.84 -8.89 4.85
CA GLN A 7 -6.03 -8.12 5.79
C GLN A 7 -5.61 -6.76 5.20
N TRP A 8 -5.34 -5.79 6.09
CA TRP A 8 -4.83 -4.48 5.73
C TRP A 8 -4.09 -3.82 6.89
N ILE A 9 -3.13 -2.96 6.58
CA ILE A 9 -2.54 -2.00 7.52
C ILE A 9 -2.94 -0.59 7.09
N GLN A 10 -3.36 0.25 8.02
CA GLN A 10 -3.80 1.62 7.77
C GLN A 10 -2.85 2.62 8.41
N VAL A 11 -2.53 3.69 7.68
CA VAL A 11 -1.84 4.88 8.19
C VAL A 11 -2.80 6.07 8.17
N ASP A 12 -2.83 6.86 9.25
CA ASP A 12 -3.40 8.22 9.29
C ASP A 12 -2.23 9.21 9.27
N PHE A 13 -2.11 9.98 8.18
CA PHE A 13 -1.05 10.98 8.02
C PHE A 13 -1.24 12.21 8.93
N ARG A 14 -2.39 12.33 9.62
CA ARG A 14 -2.79 13.48 10.46
C ARG A 14 -2.83 14.82 9.71
N LYS A 15 -2.70 14.79 8.39
CA LYS A 15 -2.79 15.92 7.46
C LYS A 15 -3.95 15.66 6.51
N LYS A 16 -4.84 16.63 6.33
CA LYS A 16 -6.10 16.44 5.56
C LYS A 16 -5.85 16.19 4.07
N ASN A 17 -4.80 16.81 3.52
CA ASN A 17 -4.47 16.80 2.08
C ASN A 17 -3.03 16.33 1.85
N MET A 18 -2.66 15.15 2.35
CA MET A 18 -1.36 14.57 2.00
C MET A 18 -1.39 14.13 0.53
N ILE A 19 -0.41 14.58 -0.26
CA ILE A 19 -0.17 14.12 -1.63
C ILE A 19 0.91 13.04 -1.58
N VAL A 20 0.53 11.77 -1.71
CA VAL A 20 1.45 10.62 -1.69
C VAL A 20 1.77 10.20 -3.12
N TRP A 21 3.06 10.18 -3.47
CA TRP A 21 3.53 9.91 -4.85
C TRP A 21 4.45 8.70 -4.96
N LYS A 22 4.91 8.12 -3.85
CA LYS A 22 5.68 6.87 -3.84
C LYS A 22 5.48 6.09 -2.54
N VAL A 23 5.51 4.77 -2.66
CA VAL A 23 5.52 3.83 -1.55
C VAL A 23 6.81 3.02 -1.62
N ALA A 24 7.46 2.80 -0.48
CA ALA A 24 8.51 1.79 -0.34
C ALA A 24 8.08 0.71 0.65
N THR A 25 8.38 -0.54 0.32
CA THR A 25 8.11 -1.70 1.16
C THR A 25 9.38 -2.52 1.36
N GLN A 26 9.52 -3.12 2.53
CA GLN A 26 10.58 -4.07 2.87
C GLN A 26 9.95 -5.25 3.60
N GLY A 27 10.51 -6.45 3.49
CA GLY A 27 10.06 -7.60 4.29
C GLY A 27 10.45 -7.50 5.76
N HIS A 28 10.29 -8.58 6.51
CA HIS A 28 10.58 -8.64 7.95
C HIS A 28 12.08 -8.54 8.30
N GLY A 29 12.97 -8.86 7.35
CA GLY A 29 14.44 -8.89 7.53
C GLY A 29 14.99 -10.19 8.11
N ARG A 30 14.13 -11.16 8.38
CA ARG A 30 14.46 -12.54 8.79
C ARG A 30 13.29 -13.47 8.50
N ASP A 31 13.56 -14.77 8.51
CA ASP A 31 12.58 -15.85 8.33
C ASP A 31 11.85 -15.85 6.98
N ASN A 32 12.35 -15.12 5.98
CA ASN A 32 11.78 -15.07 4.64
C ASN A 32 10.30 -14.66 4.63
N LYS A 33 9.91 -13.69 5.47
CA LYS A 33 8.54 -13.18 5.60
C LYS A 33 8.41 -11.83 4.90
N TYR A 34 7.60 -11.77 3.85
CA TYR A 34 7.40 -10.54 3.06
C TYR A 34 6.13 -10.58 2.21
N VAL A 35 5.62 -9.38 1.88
CA VAL A 35 4.51 -9.20 0.94
C VAL A 35 5.05 -9.11 -0.50
N LYS A 36 4.60 -10.02 -1.37
CA LYS A 36 4.98 -10.10 -2.79
C LYS A 36 4.16 -9.17 -3.69
N SER A 37 2.92 -8.87 -3.29
CA SER A 37 2.08 -7.92 -4.01
C SER A 37 1.00 -7.34 -3.10
N TYR A 38 0.55 -6.13 -3.42
CA TYR A 38 -0.44 -5.42 -2.64
C TYR A 38 -1.30 -4.48 -3.49
N ALA A 39 -2.50 -4.19 -3.01
CA ALA A 39 -3.34 -3.11 -3.50
C ALA A 39 -3.33 -1.93 -2.52
N ILE A 40 -3.68 -0.74 -3.01
CA ILE A 40 -3.79 0.48 -2.21
C ILE A 40 -5.26 0.91 -2.14
N GLU A 41 -5.71 1.23 -0.93
CA GLU A 41 -7.02 1.80 -0.65
C GLU A 41 -6.83 3.09 0.15
N TYR A 42 -7.55 4.17 -0.16
CA TYR A 42 -7.30 5.48 0.43
C TYR A 42 -8.59 6.25 0.71
N SER A 43 -8.51 7.20 1.64
CA SER A 43 -9.64 8.00 2.08
C SER A 43 -9.21 9.38 2.60
N LEU A 44 -10.09 10.37 2.45
CA LEU A 44 -9.95 11.69 3.06
C LEU A 44 -10.65 11.78 4.43
N ASN A 45 -11.69 10.96 4.66
CA ASN A 45 -12.63 11.11 5.78
C ASN A 45 -12.82 9.84 6.61
N ARG A 46 -12.17 8.73 6.27
CA ARG A 46 -12.27 7.39 6.90
C ARG A 46 -13.64 6.70 6.72
N ALA A 47 -14.64 7.38 6.18
CA ALA A 47 -15.97 6.84 5.91
C ALA A 47 -16.09 6.29 4.47
N THR A 48 -15.59 7.03 3.49
CA THR A 48 -15.60 6.63 2.08
C THR A 48 -14.19 6.28 1.62
N TRP A 49 -14.03 5.07 1.09
CA TRP A 49 -12.75 4.54 0.64
C TRP A 49 -12.74 4.36 -0.87
N LYS A 50 -11.59 4.64 -1.48
CA LYS A 50 -11.34 4.47 -2.91
C LYS A 50 -10.19 3.48 -3.09
N MET A 51 -10.35 2.53 -4.00
CA MET A 51 -9.24 1.69 -4.43
C MET A 51 -8.40 2.43 -5.48
N TYR A 52 -7.08 2.23 -5.46
CA TYR A 52 -6.23 2.70 -6.53
C TYR A 52 -6.46 1.85 -7.79
N GLN A 53 -6.70 2.50 -8.92
CA GLN A 53 -7.07 1.87 -10.19
C GLN A 53 -5.92 1.92 -11.19
N ILE A 54 -5.87 0.96 -12.12
CA ILE A 54 -4.91 0.97 -13.23
C ILE A 54 -5.11 2.21 -14.11
N THR A 55 -6.37 2.48 -14.44
CA THR A 55 -6.77 3.67 -15.19
C THR A 55 -7.56 4.58 -14.25
N PRO A 56 -7.16 5.85 -14.08
CA PRO A 56 -7.89 6.79 -13.24
C PRO A 56 -9.35 6.90 -13.67
N ASN A 57 -10.27 6.88 -12.71
CA ASN A 57 -11.71 7.07 -12.92
C ASN A 57 -12.38 6.01 -13.82
N SER A 58 -11.74 4.86 -14.07
CA SER A 58 -12.35 3.74 -14.80
C SER A 58 -12.70 2.62 -13.81
N PRO A 59 -14.00 2.42 -13.52
CA PRO A 59 -14.43 1.34 -12.64
C PRO A 59 -13.99 -0.02 -13.21
N GLY A 60 -13.40 -0.87 -12.38
CA GLY A 60 -13.24 -2.30 -12.69
C GLY A 60 -11.81 -2.86 -12.65
N LEU A 61 -10.77 -2.03 -12.84
CA LEU A 61 -9.39 -2.53 -12.86
C LEU A 61 -8.57 -2.01 -11.67
N LEU A 62 -8.56 -2.79 -10.60
CA LEU A 62 -7.73 -2.54 -9.42
C LEU A 62 -6.24 -2.65 -9.78
N LYS A 63 -5.44 -1.67 -9.37
CA LYS A 63 -3.99 -1.77 -9.50
C LYS A 63 -3.44 -2.66 -8.38
N VAL A 64 -2.82 -3.76 -8.78
CA VAL A 64 -1.97 -4.57 -7.89
C VAL A 64 -0.52 -4.17 -8.17
N PHE A 65 0.17 -3.70 -7.13
CA PHE A 65 1.57 -3.34 -7.18
C PHE A 65 2.45 -4.56 -6.84
N PRO A 66 3.57 -4.76 -7.53
CA PRO A 66 4.59 -5.70 -7.08
C PRO A 66 5.18 -5.19 -5.76
N GLY A 67 5.34 -6.10 -4.80
CA GLY A 67 5.99 -5.86 -3.51
C GLY A 67 7.43 -6.33 -3.52
N ASN A 68 7.83 -7.02 -2.47
CA ASN A 68 9.19 -7.51 -2.28
C ASN A 68 9.41 -8.88 -2.93
N SER A 69 10.66 -9.15 -3.33
CA SER A 69 11.14 -10.46 -3.81
C SER A 69 11.81 -11.29 -2.72
N ASP A 70 12.23 -10.65 -1.63
CA ASP A 70 12.92 -11.21 -0.47
C ASP A 70 12.52 -10.45 0.81
N ASP A 71 13.10 -10.81 1.96
CA ASP A 71 12.75 -10.19 3.24
C ASP A 71 13.55 -8.92 3.61
N SER A 72 14.56 -8.54 2.82
CA SER A 72 15.57 -7.55 3.23
C SER A 72 15.80 -6.41 2.24
N SER A 73 15.50 -6.57 0.96
CA SER A 73 15.59 -5.51 -0.04
C SER A 73 14.39 -4.56 0.04
N VAL A 74 14.64 -3.28 -0.27
CA VAL A 74 13.58 -2.27 -0.37
C VAL A 74 13.02 -2.26 -1.80
N ALA A 75 11.73 -2.55 -1.94
CA ALA A 75 10.98 -2.37 -3.19
C ALA A 75 10.29 -1.01 -3.19
N THR A 76 10.20 -0.35 -4.34
CA THR A 76 9.52 0.96 -4.45
C THR A 76 8.55 1.00 -5.60
N ASN A 77 7.43 1.70 -5.41
CA ASN A 77 6.42 1.93 -6.44
C ASN A 77 6.07 3.41 -6.49
N LYS A 78 6.18 4.02 -7.68
CA LYS A 78 5.63 5.35 -7.95
C LYS A 78 4.12 5.27 -8.15
N LEU A 79 3.41 6.25 -7.61
CA LEU A 79 1.97 6.40 -7.76
C LEU A 79 1.73 7.46 -8.84
N ASN A 80 1.28 7.02 -10.01
CA ASN A 80 0.87 7.88 -11.11
C ASN A 80 -0.55 7.48 -11.56
N PRO A 81 -1.59 8.29 -11.26
CA PRO A 81 -1.53 9.59 -10.58
C PRO A 81 -1.17 9.47 -9.08
N ALA A 82 -0.65 10.56 -8.51
CA ALA A 82 -0.44 10.65 -7.06
C ALA A 82 -1.77 10.58 -6.29
N ILE A 83 -1.72 10.08 -5.06
CA ILE A 83 -2.91 9.96 -4.19
C ILE A 83 -3.04 11.20 -3.31
N GLN A 84 -4.20 11.85 -3.34
CA GLN A 84 -4.60 12.78 -2.30
C GLN A 84 -5.40 12.05 -1.22
N ALA A 85 -4.88 12.00 0.01
CA ALA A 85 -5.52 11.29 1.11
C ALA A 85 -5.15 11.86 2.49
N ARG A 86 -5.91 11.47 3.51
CA ARG A 86 -5.48 11.52 4.92
C ARG A 86 -5.16 10.12 5.44
N TYR A 87 -5.92 9.13 4.97
CA TYR A 87 -5.79 7.73 5.36
C TYR A 87 -5.42 6.89 4.14
N LEU A 88 -4.47 5.98 4.32
CA LEU A 88 -4.05 5.06 3.27
C LEU A 88 -3.86 3.66 3.88
N LYS A 89 -4.38 2.65 3.18
CA LYS A 89 -4.25 1.24 3.51
C LYS A 89 -3.41 0.51 2.47
N ILE A 90 -2.48 -0.31 2.94
CA ILE A 90 -1.87 -1.36 2.13
C ILE A 90 -2.67 -2.64 2.37
N ARG A 91 -3.14 -3.26 1.28
CA ARG A 91 -3.90 -4.51 1.28
C ARG A 91 -3.06 -5.61 0.63
N PRO A 92 -2.39 -6.49 1.41
CA PRO A 92 -1.61 -7.60 0.88
C PRO A 92 -2.47 -8.50 -0.01
N LYS A 93 -1.90 -8.92 -1.15
CA LYS A 93 -2.54 -9.82 -2.12
C LYS A 93 -1.80 -11.12 -2.32
N ASN A 94 -0.49 -11.12 -2.12
CA ASN A 94 0.32 -12.32 -2.09
C ASN A 94 1.51 -12.10 -1.15
N TRP A 95 1.96 -13.14 -0.46
CA TRP A 95 3.06 -13.07 0.52
C TRP A 95 3.82 -14.40 0.58
N THR A 96 4.95 -14.38 1.27
CA THR A 96 5.78 -15.54 1.57
C THR A 96 5.82 -15.72 3.08
N THR A 97 5.59 -16.96 3.55
CA THR A 97 5.58 -17.39 4.95
C THR A 97 4.52 -16.71 5.83
N TYR A 98 4.61 -15.40 6.06
CA TYR A 98 3.61 -14.60 6.76
C TYR A 98 3.45 -13.21 6.12
N ILE A 99 2.29 -12.59 6.27
CA ILE A 99 2.04 -11.19 5.92
C ILE A 99 2.92 -10.31 6.83
N SER A 100 4.05 -9.85 6.30
CA SER A 100 5.00 -9.01 7.02
C SER A 100 5.52 -7.92 6.11
N LEU A 101 5.54 -6.69 6.61
CA LEU A 101 6.07 -5.55 5.88
C LEU A 101 6.62 -4.46 6.82
N ARG A 102 7.64 -3.75 6.34
CA ARG A 102 8.01 -2.39 6.77
C ARG A 102 7.63 -1.44 5.65
N LEU A 103 7.18 -0.23 5.98
CA LEU A 103 6.50 0.66 5.07
C LEU A 103 7.02 2.09 5.21
N GLU A 104 7.25 2.74 4.08
CA GLU A 104 7.54 4.18 4.01
C GLU A 104 6.67 4.81 2.91
N PHE A 105 6.03 5.93 3.23
CA PHE A 105 5.25 6.72 2.29
C PHE A 105 5.97 8.04 1.99
N TYR A 106 6.16 8.32 0.71
CA TYR A 106 6.75 9.59 0.27
C TYR A 106 5.65 10.48 -0.26
N GLY A 107 5.56 11.66 0.33
CA GLY A 107 4.55 12.65 0.01
C GLY A 107 4.89 14.02 0.57
N SER A 108 4.04 14.98 0.26
CA SER A 108 4.09 16.32 0.85
C SER A 108 2.68 16.82 1.13
N THR A 109 2.59 17.76 2.06
CA THR A 109 1.41 18.62 2.16
C THR A 109 1.62 19.80 1.21
N SER A 110 0.57 20.16 0.48
CA SER A 110 0.48 21.50 -0.10
C SER A 110 0.35 22.56 0.98
#